data_AF-A0A7L3X797-F1
#
_entry.id   AF-A0A7L3X797-F1
#
_cell.length_a   1.000
_cell.length_b   1.000
_cell.length_c   1.000
_cell.angle_alpha   90.00
_cell.angle_beta   90.00
_cell.angle_gamma   90.00
#
_symmetry.space_group_name_H-M   'P 1'
#
loop_
_entity.id
_entity.type
_entity.pdbx_description
1 polymer ?
#
loop_
_entity_poly.entity_id
_entity_poly.type
_entity_poly.pdbx_seq_one_letter_code
_entity_poly.pdbx_strand_id
1 'polypeptide(L)'
;SSAIKQSILDKLMVEVEANLGTAMTYTLFEYAKDNKEFFMENQPVNTVTSVSNSIAIGTPDVPASKKKDKKEQLSKTQKRKLADKT
;
A
#
# COMPACT_ATOMS: atom_id res chain seq x y z
N SER A 1 17.11 9.71 5.81
CA SER A 1 18.12 9.95 6.86
C SER A 1 17.89 8.98 8.01
N SER A 2 18.93 8.30 8.51
CA SER A 2 18.82 7.34 9.62
C SER A 2 18.33 8.01 10.91
N ALA A 3 18.89 9.18 11.23
CA ALA A 3 18.54 9.94 12.43
C ALA A 3 17.05 10.32 12.51
N ILE A 4 16.44 10.70 11.37
CA ILE A 4 15.02 11.04 11.31
C ILE A 4 14.16 9.80 11.55
N LYS A 5 14.51 8.67 10.94
CA LYS A 5 13.79 7.40 11.19
C LYS A 5 13.87 7.00 12.65
N GLN A 6 15.02 7.19 13.29
CA GLN A 6 15.19 6.92 14.72
C GLN A 6 14.31 7.84 15.56
N SER A 7 14.31 9.16 15.30
CA SER A 7 13.45 10.12 16.00
C SER A 7 11.95 9.78 15.89
N ILE A 8 11.51 9.32 14.71
CA ILE A 8 10.13 8.85 14.52
C ILE A 8 9.86 7.61 15.37
N LEU A 9 10.77 6.63 15.37
CA LEU A 9 10.64 5.43 16.19
C LEU A 9 10.58 5.77 17.68
N ASP A 10 11.45 6.66 18.16
CA ASP A 10 11.50 7.06 19.57
C ASP A 10 10.16 7.67 20.03
N LYS A 11 9.54 8.51 19.18
CA LYS A 11 8.23 9.11 19.45
C LYS A 11 7.11 8.06 19.44
N LEU A 12 7.13 7.12 18.50
CA LEU A 12 6.15 6.03 18.44
C LEU A 12 6.30 5.06 19.62
N MET A 13 7.51 4.85 20.13
CA MET A 13 7.73 3.98 21.29
C MET A 13 7.03 4.50 22.55
N VAL A 14 6.91 5.81 22.73
CA VAL A 14 6.13 6.39 23.84
C VAL A 14 4.67 5.94 23.78
N GLU A 15 4.05 5.97 22.60
CA GLU A 15 2.67 5.50 22.41
C GLU A 15 2.55 3.98 22.58
N VAL A 16 3.57 3.22 22.16
CA VAL A 16 3.61 1.76 22.36
C VAL A 16 3.63 1.42 23.84
N GLU A 17 4.45 2.09 24.64
CA GLU A 17 4.53 1.88 26.09
C GLU A 17 3.20 2.23 26.78
N ALA A 18 2.56 3.34 26.37
CA ALA A 18 1.29 3.79 26.92
C ALA A 18 0.12 2.82 26.65
N ASN A 19 0.19 2.02 25.59
CA ASN A 19 -0.89 1.15 25.14
C ASN A 19 -0.58 -0.36 25.34
N LEU A 20 0.48 -0.72 26.08
CA LEU A 20 0.83 -2.11 26.37
C LEU A 20 -0.36 -2.88 26.99
N GLY A 21 -0.54 -4.12 26.54
CA GLY A 21 -1.66 -4.97 26.97
C GLY A 21 -2.98 -4.69 26.24
N THR A 22 -3.00 -3.78 25.27
CA THR A 22 -4.17 -3.51 24.41
C THR A 22 -3.85 -3.73 22.93
N ALA A 23 -4.87 -3.72 22.06
CA ALA A 23 -4.68 -3.76 20.62
C ALA A 23 -4.30 -2.36 20.10
N MET A 24 -3.07 -2.20 19.62
CA MET A 24 -2.49 -0.87 19.34
C MET A 24 -2.37 -0.53 17.85
N THR A 25 -2.56 -1.50 16.95
CA THR A 25 -2.27 -1.33 15.52
C THR A 25 -2.97 -0.10 14.95
N TYR A 26 -4.29 0.00 15.14
CA TYR A 26 -5.08 1.13 14.64
C TYR A 26 -4.65 2.45 15.28
N THR A 27 -4.52 2.48 16.60
CA THR A 27 -4.13 3.67 17.37
C THR A 27 -2.77 4.22 16.93
N LEU A 28 -1.78 3.35 16.72
CA LEU A 28 -0.44 3.77 16.31
C LEU A 28 -0.43 4.33 14.87
N PHE A 29 -1.24 3.77 13.97
CA PHE A 29 -1.38 4.28 12.61
C PHE A 29 -2.07 5.64 12.57
N GLU A 30 -3.15 5.83 13.33
CA GLU A 30 -3.84 7.13 13.40
C GLU A 30 -2.94 8.18 14.07
N TYR A 31 -2.27 7.84 15.18
CA TYR A 31 -1.30 8.73 15.81
C TYR A 31 -0.20 9.16 14.82
N ALA A 32 0.34 8.23 14.03
CA ALA A 32 1.38 8.57 13.07
C ALA A 32 0.87 9.47 11.93
N LYS A 33 -0.38 9.30 11.53
CA LYS A 33 -1.05 10.12 10.52
C LYS A 33 -1.32 11.53 11.03
N ASP A 34 -1.82 11.65 12.25
CA ASP A 34 -2.14 12.93 12.88
C ASP A 34 -0.89 13.76 13.18
N ASN A 35 0.25 13.09 13.47
CA ASN A 35 1.53 13.73 13.78
C ASN A 35 2.51 13.78 12.58
N LYS A 36 2.02 13.58 11.35
CA LYS A 36 2.84 13.54 10.13
C LYS A 36 3.77 14.76 10.01
N GLU A 37 3.23 15.97 10.19
CA GLU A 37 4.00 17.20 10.00
C GLU A 37 5.15 17.30 11.00
N PHE A 38 4.91 16.92 12.25
CA PHE A 38 5.92 16.88 13.30
C PHE A 38 7.04 15.87 13.01
N PHE A 39 6.71 14.72 12.42
CA PHE A 39 7.70 13.73 12.00
C PHE A 39 8.51 14.16 10.79
N MET A 40 7.97 15.06 9.96
CA MET A 40 8.61 15.53 8.73
C MET A 40 9.36 16.86 8.88
N GLU A 41 9.22 17.56 10.01
CA GLU A 41 9.81 18.88 10.25
C GLU A 41 11.31 18.97 9.93
N ASN A 42 12.07 17.93 10.28
CA ASN A 42 13.53 17.90 10.11
C ASN A 42 13.98 17.18 8.83
N GLN A 43 13.07 16.90 7.89
CA GLN A 43 13.48 16.33 6.62
C GLN A 43 14.27 17.33 5.79
N PRO A 44 15.40 16.90 5.20
CA PRO A 44 16.08 17.73 4.21
C PRO A 44 15.12 17.93 3.03
N VAL A 45 14.88 19.20 2.68
CA VAL A 45 14.03 19.61 1.56
C VAL A 45 14.65 19.07 0.28
N ASN A 46 14.20 17.91 -0.14
CA ASN A 46 14.44 17.41 -1.48
C ASN A 46 13.19 17.73 -2.27
N THR A 47 13.32 18.56 -3.29
CA THR A 47 12.25 18.86 -4.25
C THR A 47 11.94 17.59 -5.03
N VAL A 48 11.10 16.72 -4.48
CA VAL A 48 10.58 15.54 -5.17
C VAL A 48 9.18 15.88 -5.64
N THR A 49 9.00 15.95 -6.96
CA THR A 49 7.70 16.06 -7.62
C THR A 49 6.76 15.01 -7.03
N SER A 50 5.63 15.46 -6.49
CA SER A 50 4.62 14.61 -5.84
C SER A 50 4.20 13.47 -6.77
N VAL A 51 4.74 12.27 -6.55
CA VAL A 51 4.21 11.04 -7.14
C VAL A 51 3.10 10.60 -6.20
N SER A 52 1.84 10.83 -6.61
CA SER A 52 0.67 10.42 -5.84
C SER A 52 0.68 8.91 -5.61
N ASN A 53 1.01 8.48 -4.38
CA ASN A 53 0.92 7.08 -4.00
C ASN A 53 -0.55 6.67 -3.84
N SER A 54 -1.16 6.18 -4.91
CA SER A 54 -2.38 5.37 -4.80
C SER A 54 -2.02 4.03 -4.18
N ILE A 55 -2.38 3.82 -2.91
CA ILE A 55 -2.27 2.51 -2.27
C ILE A 55 -3.35 1.62 -2.91
N ALA A 56 -2.96 0.75 -3.83
CA ALA A 56 -3.81 -0.34 -4.28
C ALA A 56 -3.95 -1.34 -3.13
N ILE A 57 -5.17 -1.46 -2.61
CA ILE A 57 -5.54 -2.50 -1.65
C ILE A 57 -5.23 -3.85 -2.30
N GLY A 58 -4.33 -4.61 -1.67
CA GLY A 58 -3.78 -5.84 -2.23
C GLY A 58 -4.85 -6.88 -2.54
N THR A 59 -4.93 -7.28 -3.81
CA THR A 59 -5.26 -8.68 -4.15
C THR A 59 -3.97 -9.49 -4.07
N PRO A 60 -4.01 -10.74 -3.56
CA PRO A 60 -2.80 -11.54 -3.37
C PRO A 60 -2.12 -11.81 -4.72
N ASP A 61 -0.84 -11.45 -4.77
CA ASP A 61 0.07 -11.68 -5.89
C ASP A 61 0.24 -13.18 -6.12
N VAL A 62 -0.20 -13.65 -7.30
CA VAL A 62 0.11 -14.98 -7.84
C VAL A 62 1.37 -14.81 -8.69
N PRO A 63 2.40 -15.67 -8.55
CA PRO A 63 3.71 -15.41 -9.13
C PRO A 63 3.68 -15.29 -10.66
N ALA A 64 4.41 -14.29 -11.15
CA ALA A 64 4.57 -13.92 -12.54
C ALA A 64 4.83 -15.13 -13.46
N SER A 65 3.87 -15.40 -14.34
CA SER A 65 4.03 -16.36 -15.43
C SER A 65 3.81 -15.67 -16.78
N LYS A 66 4.94 -15.47 -17.46
CA LYS A 66 5.18 -15.48 -18.91
C LYS A 66 4.08 -14.91 -19.83
N LYS A 67 4.48 -13.90 -20.63
CA LYS A 67 3.79 -13.41 -21.84
C LYS A 67 2.99 -14.54 -22.52
N LYS A 68 1.67 -14.44 -22.51
CA LYS A 68 0.78 -15.21 -23.38
C LYS A 68 -0.12 -14.23 -24.10
N ASP A 69 -0.15 -14.38 -25.42
CA ASP A 69 -0.96 -13.61 -26.35
C ASP A 69 -2.39 -13.44 -25.84
N LYS A 70 -2.93 -12.22 -26.02
CA LYS A 70 -4.30 -11.87 -25.70
C LYS A 70 -5.24 -12.67 -26.62
N LYS A 71 -5.53 -13.93 -26.25
CA LYS A 71 -6.67 -14.65 -26.80
C LYS A 71 -7.91 -13.98 -26.24
N GLU A 72 -8.65 -13.31 -27.12
CA GLU A 72 -9.92 -12.67 -26.84
C GLU A 72 -10.83 -13.62 -26.03
N GLN A 73 -11.13 -13.25 -24.79
CA GLN A 73 -12.02 -14.05 -23.94
C GLN A 73 -13.46 -13.82 -24.39
N LEU A 74 -13.94 -14.67 -25.29
CA LEU A 74 -15.35 -14.72 -25.66
C LEU A 74 -16.18 -15.34 -24.52
N SER A 75 -17.32 -14.72 -24.21
CA SER A 75 -18.30 -15.23 -23.26
C SER A 75 -18.86 -16.59 -23.70
N LYS A 76 -19.40 -17.38 -22.75
CA LYS A 76 -20.00 -18.70 -23.04
C LYS A 76 -21.02 -18.63 -24.18
N THR A 77 -21.83 -17.58 -24.22
CA THR A 77 -22.84 -17.33 -25.25
C THR A 77 -22.22 -17.07 -26.62
N GLN A 78 -21.12 -16.32 -26.67
CA GLN A 78 -20.40 -16.03 -27.92
C GLN A 78 -19.75 -17.30 -28.49
N LYS A 79 -19.19 -18.17 -27.64
CA LYS A 79 -18.62 -19.45 -28.08
C LYS A 79 -19.67 -20.39 -28.66
N ARG A 80 -20.86 -20.48 -28.05
CA ARG A 80 -21.95 -21.34 -28.54
C ARG A 80 -22.45 -20.89 -29.92
N LYS A 81 -22.65 -19.58 -30.11
CA LYS A 81 -23.06 -18.99 -31.40
C LYS A 81 -22.08 -19.23 -32.56
N LEU A 82 -20.80 -19.41 -32.27
CA LEU A 82 -19.78 -19.72 -33.28
C LEU A 82 -19.79 -21.20 -33.66
N ALA A 83 -20.06 -22.09 -32.70
CA ALA A 83 -20.16 -23.53 -32.95
C ALA A 83 -21.41 -23.89 -33.77
N ASP A 84 -22.52 -23.18 -33.55
CA ASP A 84 -23.79 -23.42 -34.27
C ASP A 84 -23.77 -22.92 -35.74
N LYS A 85 -22.67 -22.32 -36.20
CA LYS A 85 -22.51 -21.76 -37.56
C LYS A 85 -21.74 -22.68 -38.53
N THR A 86 -21.48 -23.93 -38.17
CA THR A 86 -20.87 -24.96 -39.02
C THR A 86 -21.75 -26.20 -39.01
#